data_AF-A0A1E5VNF7-F1
#
_entry.id   AF-A0A1E5VNF7-F1
#
_cell.length_a   1.000
_cell.length_b   1.000
_cell.length_c   1.000
_cell.angle_alpha   90.00
_cell.angle_beta   90.00
_cell.angle_gamma   90.00
#
_symmetry.space_group_name_H-M   'P 1'
#
loop_
_entity.id
_entity.type
_entity.pdbx_description
1 polymer ?
#
loop_
_entity_poly.entity_id
_entity_poly.type
_entity_poly.pdbx_seq_one_letter_code
_entity_poly.pdbx_strand_id
1 'polypeptide(L)'
;MAGQPDPLHPGIMAFMSDDDYYYYTENATDLFSSWTNASKIDGARLEVAIMDQPSCESAQMNNASYACASDSYCINASYGGYNCFCSNGYYTANAAYLPEGCTQDYNPKPKEHCRRSCGNMNISFPFGLDEGCSGNEMFRLNCTAA
;
A
#
# COMPACT_ATOMS: atom_id res chain seq x y z
N MET A 1 -4.29 38.70 4.24
CA MET A 1 -2.92 38.17 4.03
C MET A 1 -3.06 36.66 3.99
N ALA A 2 -3.00 36.09 2.79
CA ALA A 2 -3.22 34.65 2.58
C ALA A 2 -1.93 33.90 2.92
N GLY A 3 -2.02 32.93 3.84
CA GLY A 3 -0.95 31.98 4.08
C GLY A 3 -0.80 31.09 2.86
N GLN A 4 0.43 31.00 2.34
CA GLN A 4 0.77 30.06 1.28
C GLN A 4 0.56 28.61 1.79
N PRO A 5 0.01 27.70 0.96
CA PRO A 5 0.05 26.27 1.24
C PRO A 5 1.50 25.78 1.21
N ASP A 6 1.91 25.10 2.28
CA ASP A 6 3.23 24.47 2.42
C ASP A 6 3.37 23.34 1.37
N PRO A 7 4.48 23.24 0.61
CA PRO A 7 4.66 22.23 -0.42
C PRO A 7 5.16 20.92 0.21
N LEU A 8 4.33 20.28 1.02
CA LEU A 8 4.50 18.86 1.31
C LEU A 8 3.97 18.11 0.10
N HIS A 9 4.88 17.72 -0.80
CA HIS A 9 4.57 16.67 -1.75
C HIS A 9 3.97 15.48 -0.97
N PRO A 10 2.75 15.04 -1.30
CA PRO A 10 2.12 13.90 -0.66
C PRO A 10 2.85 12.66 -1.18
N GLY A 11 3.97 12.33 -0.55
CA GLY A 11 4.58 11.01 -0.72
C GLY A 11 3.58 10.00 -0.21
N ILE A 12 3.03 9.18 -1.09
CA ILE A 12 2.23 8.02 -0.70
C ILE A 12 3.20 7.06 -0.01
N MET A 13 3.22 7.07 1.31
CA MET A 13 3.90 6.04 2.10
C MET A 13 2.96 4.84 2.18
N ALA A 14 3.19 3.86 1.31
CA ALA A 14 2.51 2.58 1.39
C ALA A 14 3.28 1.68 2.38
N PHE A 15 2.68 1.39 3.53
CA PHE A 15 3.21 0.43 4.48
C PHE A 15 2.52 -0.91 4.25
N MET A 16 3.27 -1.92 3.80
CA MET A 16 2.78 -3.30 3.74
C MET A 16 3.34 -4.03 4.95
N SER A 17 2.50 -4.25 5.95
CA SER A 17 2.73 -5.25 6.98
C SER A 17 1.62 -6.27 6.81
N ASP A 18 1.99 -7.52 6.53
CA ASP A 18 1.07 -8.64 6.62
C ASP A 18 1.56 -9.59 7.70
N ASP A 19 0.63 -10.01 8.54
CA ASP A 19 0.80 -11.04 9.56
C ASP A 19 -0.50 -11.84 9.55
N ASP A 20 -0.54 -12.91 8.75
CA ASP A 20 -0.68 -14.25 9.32
C ASP A 20 -0.52 -15.37 8.27
N TYR A 21 0.14 -16.44 8.72
CA TYR A 21 0.17 -17.78 8.11
C TYR A 21 0.79 -17.93 6.69
N TYR A 22 2.06 -18.36 6.66
CA TYR A 22 2.99 -18.51 5.53
C TYR A 22 3.82 -17.27 5.18
N TYR A 23 4.89 -17.07 5.97
CA TYR A 23 6.19 -16.55 5.56
C TYR A 23 6.22 -15.50 4.44
N TYR A 24 5.85 -14.25 4.73
CA TYR A 24 6.54 -13.08 4.17
C TYR A 24 6.56 -11.97 5.22
N THR A 25 7.46 -12.09 6.20
CA THR A 25 7.85 -10.96 7.04
C THR A 25 8.62 -9.99 6.15
N GLU A 26 7.94 -9.04 5.53
CA GLU A 26 8.63 -7.97 4.82
C GLU A 26 9.46 -7.18 5.83
N ASN A 27 10.72 -6.92 5.46
CA ASN A 27 11.70 -6.35 6.35
C ASN A 27 11.32 -4.89 6.65
N ALA A 28 10.86 -4.62 7.87
CA ALA A 28 10.48 -3.28 8.32
C ALA A 28 11.66 -2.28 8.37
N THR A 29 12.86 -2.64 7.88
CA THR A 29 14.03 -1.74 7.76
C THR A 29 13.72 -0.44 7.08
N ASP A 30 12.83 -0.45 6.07
CA ASP A 30 12.43 0.75 5.33
C ASP A 30 11.70 1.79 6.21
N LEU A 31 11.23 1.40 7.40
CA LEU A 31 10.61 2.28 8.39
C LEU A 31 11.62 3.04 9.28
N PHE A 32 12.92 2.69 9.22
CA PHE A 32 13.87 3.03 10.29
C PHE A 32 15.06 3.91 9.87
N SER A 33 15.59 4.64 10.85
CA SER A 33 16.72 5.56 10.69
C SER A 33 18.09 4.85 10.74
N SER A 34 19.14 5.52 10.26
CA SER A 34 20.53 5.03 10.31
C SER A 34 21.09 4.75 11.73
N TRP A 35 20.37 5.13 12.79
CA TRP A 35 20.81 4.96 14.18
C TRP A 35 20.29 3.67 14.85
N THR A 36 19.42 2.93 14.18
CA THR A 36 18.81 1.70 14.73
C THR A 36 19.39 0.45 14.07
N ASN A 37 19.70 -0.57 14.88
CA ASN A 37 20.15 -1.87 14.38
C ASN A 37 18.95 -2.77 14.07
N ALA A 38 18.51 -2.75 12.81
CA ALA A 38 17.34 -3.50 12.38
C ALA A 38 17.49 -5.03 12.47
N SER A 39 18.71 -5.57 12.53
CA SER A 39 18.94 -7.02 12.74
C SER A 39 18.47 -7.53 14.10
N LYS A 40 18.05 -6.63 15.00
CA LYS A 40 17.54 -6.96 16.33
C LYS A 40 16.02 -6.82 16.46
N ILE A 41 15.31 -6.57 15.36
CA ILE A 41 13.86 -6.41 15.35
C ILE A 41 13.24 -7.68 14.77
N ASP A 42 12.43 -8.35 15.59
CA ASP A 42 11.79 -9.64 15.26
C ASP A 42 10.43 -9.44 14.54
N GLY A 43 9.90 -8.20 14.56
CA GLY A 43 8.66 -7.82 13.89
C GLY A 43 8.17 -6.43 14.29
N ALA A 44 7.29 -5.84 13.48
CA ALA A 44 6.59 -4.60 13.78
C ALA A 44 5.16 -4.69 13.23
N ARG A 45 4.15 -4.53 14.10
CA ARG A 45 2.74 -4.55 13.69
C ARG A 45 2.23 -3.12 13.59
N LEU A 46 1.84 -2.72 12.38
CA LEU A 46 1.23 -1.42 12.11
C LEU A 46 -0.25 -1.64 11.80
N GLU A 47 -1.12 -1.02 12.59
CA GLU A 47 -2.55 -0.97 12.31
C GLU A 47 -2.94 0.44 11.88
N VAL A 48 -3.66 0.55 10.77
CA VAL A 48 -4.21 1.80 10.26
C VAL A 48 -5.68 1.62 9.92
N ALA A 49 -6.40 2.74 9.84
CA ALA A 49 -7.76 2.80 9.32
C ALA A 49 -7.94 4.10 8.53
N ILE A 50 -8.91 4.10 7.62
CA ILE A 50 -9.39 5.31 6.96
C ILE A 50 -10.27 6.07 7.95
N MET A 51 -9.90 7.32 8.22
CA MET A 51 -10.49 8.16 9.28
C MET A 51 -11.35 9.31 8.74
N ASP A 52 -11.67 9.33 7.46
CA ASP A 52 -12.51 10.37 6.85
C ASP A 52 -13.97 10.29 7.31
N GLN A 53 -14.40 9.12 7.77
CA GLN A 53 -15.70 8.84 8.38
C GLN A 53 -15.54 7.92 9.61
N PRO A 54 -16.43 8.01 10.61
CA PRO A 54 -16.29 7.23 11.85
C PRO A 54 -16.61 5.74 11.70
N SER A 55 -17.33 5.33 10.65
CA SER A 55 -17.77 3.94 10.42
C SER A 55 -18.01 3.65 8.93
N CYS A 56 -18.11 2.37 8.57
CA CYS A 56 -18.54 1.92 7.25
C CYS A 56 -19.89 2.48 6.83
N GLU A 57 -20.87 2.54 7.73
CA GLU A 57 -22.20 3.06 7.40
C GLU A 57 -22.14 4.53 6.97
N SER A 58 -21.34 5.33 7.68
CA SER A 58 -21.14 6.75 7.32
C SER A 58 -20.25 6.92 6.08
N ALA A 59 -19.24 6.06 5.91
CA ALA A 59 -18.36 6.01 4.75
C ALA A 59 -19.10 5.66 3.45
N GLN A 60 -19.95 4.63 3.47
CA GLN A 60 -20.73 4.18 2.32
C GLN A 60 -21.80 5.18 1.89
N MET A 61 -22.21 6.08 2.79
CA MET A 61 -23.10 7.19 2.44
C MET A 61 -22.37 8.33 1.72
N ASN A 62 -21.04 8.38 1.80
CA ASN A 62 -20.21 9.43 1.21
C ASN A 62 -19.38 8.89 0.04
N ASN A 63 -20.03 8.69 -1.11
CA ASN A 63 -19.37 8.18 -2.34
C ASN A 63 -18.19 9.04 -2.82
N ALA A 64 -18.07 10.30 -2.41
CA ALA A 64 -16.99 11.18 -2.85
C ALA A 64 -15.66 10.90 -2.14
N SER A 65 -15.69 10.35 -0.92
CA SER A 65 -14.50 10.07 -0.12
C SER A 65 -14.37 8.60 0.32
N TYR A 66 -15.37 7.77 0.01
CA TYR A 66 -15.33 6.34 0.29
C TYR A 66 -14.11 5.67 -0.35
N ALA A 67 -13.24 5.12 0.49
CA ALA A 67 -11.93 4.62 0.07
C ALA A 67 -11.96 3.19 -0.48
N CYS A 68 -13.01 2.41 -0.19
CA CYS A 68 -13.07 1.02 -0.61
C CYS A 68 -13.49 0.89 -2.07
N ALA A 69 -12.78 0.03 -2.78
CA ALA A 69 -12.98 -0.21 -4.19
C ALA A 69 -14.11 -1.23 -4.50
N SER A 70 -14.37 -1.45 -5.78
CA SER A 70 -15.30 -2.49 -6.24
C SER A 70 -14.87 -3.89 -5.77
N ASP A 71 -15.83 -4.76 -5.50
CA ASP A 71 -15.64 -6.14 -4.99
C ASP A 71 -14.88 -6.27 -3.66
N SER A 72 -14.71 -5.15 -2.97
CA SER A 72 -14.24 -5.09 -1.60
C SER A 72 -15.40 -4.88 -0.63
N TYR A 73 -15.17 -5.19 0.63
CA TYR A 73 -16.10 -4.95 1.72
C TYR A 73 -15.44 -4.13 2.81
N CYS A 74 -16.27 -3.37 3.51
CA CYS A 74 -15.85 -2.46 4.57
C CYS A 74 -15.98 -3.14 5.94
N ILE A 75 -15.02 -2.92 6.83
CA ILE A 75 -15.07 -3.32 8.24
C ILE A 75 -14.75 -2.12 9.14
N ASN A 76 -15.56 -1.90 10.17
CA ASN A 76 -15.28 -0.89 11.19
C ASN A 76 -14.02 -1.25 11.99
N ALA A 77 -13.12 -0.28 12.18
CA ALA A 77 -12.01 -0.42 13.09
C ALA A 77 -12.46 -0.16 14.54
N SER A 78 -11.93 -0.94 15.49
CA SER A 78 -12.28 -0.81 16.91
C SER A 78 -11.87 0.53 17.54
N TYR A 79 -10.89 1.20 16.92
CA TYR A 79 -10.37 2.51 17.31
C TYR A 79 -10.95 3.67 16.47
N GLY A 80 -12.04 3.42 15.74
CA GLY A 80 -12.72 4.39 14.88
C GLY A 80 -12.19 4.34 13.44
N GLY A 81 -13.05 4.77 12.51
CA GLY A 81 -12.77 4.64 11.08
C GLY A 81 -13.13 3.26 10.53
N TYR A 82 -12.61 2.96 9.34
CA TYR A 82 -12.87 1.70 8.66
C TYR A 82 -11.68 1.22 7.81
N ASN A 83 -11.73 -0.06 7.48
CA ASN A 83 -10.79 -0.74 6.60
C ASN A 83 -11.53 -1.40 5.45
N CYS A 84 -10.84 -1.56 4.33
CA CYS A 84 -11.34 -2.21 3.13
C CYS A 84 -10.63 -3.55 2.96
N PHE A 85 -11.40 -4.59 2.63
CA PHE A 85 -10.90 -5.95 2.45
C PHE A 85 -11.48 -6.56 1.19
N CYS A 86 -10.70 -7.39 0.50
CA CYS A 86 -11.21 -8.12 -0.63
C CYS A 86 -11.96 -9.38 -0.20
N SER A 87 -13.09 -9.65 -0.86
CA SER A 87 -13.98 -10.76 -0.48
C SER A 87 -13.34 -12.16 -0.56
N ASN A 88 -12.23 -12.33 -1.30
CA ASN A 88 -11.46 -13.58 -1.32
C ASN A 88 -10.04 -13.37 -0.76
N GLY A 89 -9.59 -14.27 0.11
CA GLY A 89 -8.26 -14.22 0.74
C GLY A 89 -7.06 -14.49 -0.18
N TYR A 90 -7.25 -14.48 -1.52
CA TYR A 90 -6.17 -14.61 -2.50
C TYR A 90 -5.67 -13.26 -3.03
N TYR A 91 -6.34 -12.16 -2.68
CA TYR A 91 -5.98 -10.81 -3.10
C TYR A 91 -5.06 -10.17 -2.06
N THR A 92 -4.15 -9.30 -2.49
CA THR A 92 -3.37 -8.47 -1.57
C THR A 92 -4.28 -7.52 -0.83
N ALA A 93 -4.03 -7.29 0.47
CA ALA A 93 -4.83 -6.39 1.30
C ALA A 93 -5.02 -4.99 0.69
N ASN A 94 -4.03 -4.51 -0.09
CA ASN A 94 -4.07 -3.20 -0.74
C ASN A 94 -5.00 -3.12 -1.96
N ALA A 95 -5.36 -4.24 -2.60
CA ALA A 95 -6.24 -4.23 -3.76
C ALA A 95 -7.64 -3.69 -3.45
N ALA A 96 -8.05 -3.74 -2.17
CA ALA A 96 -9.31 -3.19 -1.70
C ALA A 96 -9.39 -1.64 -1.77
N TYR A 97 -8.27 -0.96 -2.05
CA TYR A 97 -8.18 0.51 -2.14
C TYR A 97 -7.81 1.01 -3.55
N LEU A 98 -7.62 0.12 -4.52
CA LEU A 98 -7.26 0.48 -5.89
C LEU A 98 -8.54 0.71 -6.72
N PRO A 99 -8.55 1.64 -7.70
CA PRO A 99 -9.75 1.94 -8.50
C PRO A 99 -10.40 0.73 -9.19
N GLU A 100 -9.59 -0.25 -9.62
CA GLU A 100 -10.02 -1.49 -10.28
C GLU A 100 -10.57 -2.52 -9.28
N GLY A 101 -10.29 -2.30 -8.00
CA GLY A 101 -10.71 -3.15 -6.89
C GLY A 101 -9.98 -4.47 -6.81
N CYS A 102 -10.68 -5.45 -6.26
CA CYS A 102 -10.14 -6.75 -5.92
C CYS A 102 -9.98 -7.65 -7.15
N THR A 103 -8.95 -7.38 -7.95
CA THR A 103 -8.64 -8.14 -9.18
C THR A 103 -7.62 -9.24 -8.94
N GLN A 104 -7.73 -10.34 -9.70
CA GLN A 104 -6.80 -11.48 -9.65
C GLN A 104 -5.45 -11.19 -10.35
N ASP A 105 -5.27 -10.01 -10.95
CA ASP A 105 -4.09 -9.69 -11.75
C ASP A 105 -2.88 -9.25 -10.90
N TYR A 106 -2.79 -9.81 -9.69
CA TYR A 106 -1.64 -9.66 -8.83
C TYR A 106 -0.64 -10.78 -9.13
N ASN A 107 0.57 -10.40 -9.54
CA ASN A 107 1.68 -11.31 -9.73
C ASN A 107 2.65 -11.26 -8.53
N PRO A 108 2.53 -12.17 -7.54
CA PRO A 108 3.44 -12.23 -6.39
C PRO A 108 4.86 -12.67 -6.77
N LYS A 109 5.05 -13.21 -7.98
CA LYS A 109 6.34 -13.72 -8.47
C LYS A 109 6.72 -12.95 -9.74
N PRO A 110 7.25 -11.73 -9.60
CA PRO A 110 7.73 -10.97 -10.75
C PRO A 110 8.85 -11.75 -11.45
N LYS A 111 9.15 -11.38 -12.70
CA LYS A 111 10.26 -11.96 -13.44
C LYS A 111 11.57 -11.85 -12.65
N GLU A 112 12.45 -12.82 -12.83
CA GLU A 112 13.82 -12.74 -12.34
C GLU A 112 14.59 -11.65 -13.11
N HIS A 113 15.56 -11.00 -12.46
CA HIS A 113 16.41 -9.94 -13.05
C HIS A 113 15.70 -8.65 -13.48
N CYS A 114 14.75 -8.16 -12.68
CA CYS A 114 14.13 -6.85 -12.87
C CYS A 114 15.06 -5.68 -12.57
N ARG A 115 14.91 -4.56 -13.29
CA ARG A 115 15.56 -3.31 -12.92
C ARG A 115 14.92 -2.76 -11.63
N ARG A 116 15.73 -2.57 -10.60
CA ARG A 116 15.31 -2.12 -9.26
C ARG A 116 15.72 -0.70 -8.91
N SER A 117 16.21 0.09 -9.87
CA SER A 117 16.59 1.47 -9.61
C SER A 117 16.34 2.42 -10.78
N CYS A 118 15.95 3.65 -10.43
CA CYS A 118 15.80 4.77 -11.35
C CYS A 118 16.61 5.95 -10.80
N GLY A 119 17.79 6.21 -11.39
CA GLY A 119 18.75 7.16 -10.83
C GLY A 119 19.23 6.71 -9.45
N ASN A 120 19.12 7.59 -8.45
CA ASN A 120 19.47 7.28 -7.06
C ASN A 120 18.32 6.68 -6.25
N MET A 121 17.14 6.46 -6.85
CA MET A 121 15.99 5.86 -6.17
C MET A 121 15.97 4.35 -6.39
N ASN A 122 15.85 3.59 -5.30
CA ASN A 122 15.54 2.17 -5.34
C ASN A 122 14.03 1.94 -5.47
N ILE A 123 13.66 0.96 -6.28
CA ILE A 123 12.27 0.58 -6.57
C ILE A 123 12.05 -0.84 -6.06
N SER A 124 11.38 -0.95 -4.93
CA SER A 124 11.01 -2.22 -4.30
C SER A 124 9.71 -2.78 -4.90
N PHE A 125 9.55 -4.09 -4.84
CA PHE A 125 8.26 -4.74 -5.15
C PHE A 125 7.19 -4.21 -4.16
N PRO A 126 5.92 -3.99 -4.57
CA PRO A 126 5.25 -4.40 -5.80
C PRO A 126 5.45 -3.48 -7.00
N PHE A 127 6.28 -2.44 -6.90
CA PHE A 127 6.58 -1.56 -8.02
C PHE A 127 7.60 -2.17 -8.97
N GLY A 128 7.49 -1.82 -10.26
CA GLY A 128 8.38 -2.31 -11.29
C GLY A 128 8.56 -1.30 -12.42
N LEU A 129 9.72 -1.32 -13.06
CA LEU A 129 10.02 -0.47 -14.22
C LEU A 129 9.75 -1.20 -15.54
N ASP A 130 9.92 -2.51 -15.53
CA ASP A 130 9.85 -3.36 -16.71
C ASP A 130 8.57 -4.21 -16.71
N GLU A 131 8.23 -4.75 -17.88
CA GLU A 131 7.05 -5.60 -18.06
C GLU A 131 7.17 -6.93 -17.31
N GLY A 132 6.22 -7.19 -16.42
CA GLY A 132 6.20 -8.37 -15.55
C GLY A 132 7.12 -8.26 -14.32
N CYS A 133 7.64 -7.06 -14.03
CA CYS A 133 8.47 -6.78 -12.86
C CYS A 133 7.71 -6.10 -11.71
N SER A 134 6.52 -5.58 -11.99
CA SER A 134 5.59 -5.09 -10.98
C SER A 134 4.64 -6.20 -10.53
N GLY A 135 4.15 -6.11 -9.30
CA GLY A 135 3.13 -7.00 -8.77
C GLY A 135 1.77 -6.79 -9.43
N ASN A 136 1.56 -5.68 -10.11
CA ASN A 136 0.40 -5.39 -10.94
C ASN A 136 0.79 -4.36 -12.01
N GLU A 137 0.10 -4.30 -13.15
CA GLU A 137 0.38 -3.30 -14.19
C GLU A 137 0.25 -1.85 -13.70
N MET A 138 -0.65 -1.59 -12.75
CA MET A 138 -0.85 -0.29 -12.09
C MET A 138 0.39 0.19 -11.34
N PHE A 139 1.21 -0.74 -10.84
CA PHE A 139 2.44 -0.44 -10.12
C PHE A 139 3.65 -0.32 -11.06
N ARG A 140 3.42 -0.31 -12.39
CA ARG A 140 4.48 -0.07 -13.37
C ARG A 140 4.80 1.42 -13.42
N LEU A 141 6.02 1.75 -13.04
CA LEU A 141 6.53 3.12 -12.99
C LEU A 141 7.29 3.45 -14.28
N ASN A 142 7.18 4.70 -14.73
CA ASN A 142 8.01 5.22 -15.81
C ASN A 142 9.22 5.96 -15.23
N CYS A 143 10.42 5.44 -15.50
CA CYS A 143 11.66 6.14 -15.16
C CYS A 143 11.94 7.21 -16.23
N THR A 144 11.68 8.47 -15.90
CA THR A 144 12.01 9.62 -16.77
C THR A 144 13.22 10.36 -16.22
N ALA A 145 14.09 10.83 -17.11
CA ALA A 145 15.14 11.77 -16.71
C ALA A 145 14.49 13.14 -16.49
N ALA A 146 14.88 13.81 -15.41
CA ALA A 146 14.52 15.20 -15.15
C ALA A 146 15.21 16.15 -16.14
#